data_AF-A0A7R9MV51-F1
#
_entry.id   AF-A0A7R9MV51-F1
#
_cell.length_a   1.000
_cell.length_b   1.000
_cell.length_c   1.000
_cell.angle_alpha   90.00
_cell.angle_beta   90.00
_cell.angle_gamma   90.00
#
_symmetry.space_group_name_H-M   'P 1'
#
loop_
_entity.id
_entity.type
_entity.pdbx_description
1 polymer ?
#
loop_
_entity_poly.entity_id
_entity_poly.type
_entity_poly.pdbx_seq_one_letter_code
_entity_poly.pdbx_strand_id
1 'polypeptide(L)'
;MNAENARQSRPQLKILEQPTNRIRYRYRSEKGSHGGLTGENSSQNKKTYPTVKLENYHSTAQVYIRASLYTNEERPKSHVHKLMGRHCNEEGHC
;
A
#
# COMPACT_ATOMS: atom_id res chain seq x y z
N MET A 1 34.84 8.76 6.04
CA MET A 1 33.58 8.88 5.26
C MET A 1 32.47 8.24 6.10
N ASN A 2 31.54 9.05 6.61
CA ASN A 2 30.67 8.68 7.73
C ASN A 2 29.53 7.74 7.31
N ALA A 3 29.25 6.72 8.13
CA ALA A 3 28.26 5.68 7.89
C ALA A 3 26.81 6.20 7.73
N GLU A 4 26.52 7.43 8.16
CA GLU A 4 25.20 8.06 7.98
C GLU A 4 24.92 8.44 6.52
N ASN A 5 25.92 8.89 5.75
CA ASN A 5 25.73 9.21 4.32
C ASN A 5 25.46 7.96 3.47
N ALA A 6 25.95 6.79 3.89
CA ALA A 6 25.74 5.53 3.18
C ALA A 6 24.32 4.95 3.34
N ARG A 7 23.53 5.45 4.31
CA ARG A 7 22.11 5.07 4.47
C ARG A 7 21.18 5.89 3.58
N GLN A 8 21.53 7.15 3.32
CA GLN A 8 20.75 8.04 2.43
C GLN A 8 20.85 7.64 0.95
N SER A 9 21.85 6.85 0.55
CA SER A 9 22.05 6.43 -0.84
C SER A 9 21.35 5.11 -1.22
N ARG A 10 20.69 4.43 -0.28
CA ARG A 10 20.01 3.16 -0.56
C ARG A 10 18.56 3.40 -1.00
N PRO A 11 18.07 2.68 -2.03
CA PRO A 11 16.66 2.74 -2.40
C PRO A 11 15.75 2.42 -1.21
N GLN A 12 14.75 3.28 -0.99
CA GLN A 12 13.80 3.13 0.11
C GLN A 12 12.38 3.43 -0.35
N LEU A 13 11.42 2.58 0.02
CA LEU A 13 10.01 2.86 -0.17
C LEU A 13 9.47 3.62 1.03
N LYS A 14 8.94 4.83 0.80
CA LYS A 14 8.35 5.69 1.83
C LYS A 14 6.85 5.81 1.61
N ILE A 15 6.07 5.66 2.68
CA ILE A 15 4.63 5.97 2.64
C ILE A 15 4.46 7.48 2.79
N LEU A 16 3.81 8.11 1.82
CA LEU A 16 3.50 9.54 1.83
C LEU A 16 2.10 9.84 2.39
N GLU A 17 1.16 8.92 2.18
CA GLU A 17 -0.22 8.98 2.68
C GLU A 17 -0.58 7.59 3.18
N GLN A 18 -0.86 7.47 4.49
CA GLN A 18 -1.29 6.22 5.10
C GLN A 18 -2.70 5.85 4.64
N PRO A 19 -3.08 4.55 4.64
CA PRO A 19 -4.48 4.17 4.46
C PRO A 19 -5.33 4.60 5.65
N THR A 20 -6.61 4.88 5.41
CA THR A 20 -7.57 5.13 6.49
C THR A 20 -7.71 3.90 7.39
N ASN A 21 -7.88 4.13 8.70
CA ASN A 21 -8.24 3.08 9.66
C ASN A 21 -9.75 2.78 9.69
N ARG A 22 -10.55 3.45 8.87
CA ARG A 22 -12.02 3.30 8.82
C ARG A 22 -12.46 2.83 7.44
N ILE A 23 -12.38 1.52 7.20
CA ILE A 23 -12.94 0.88 6.01
C ILE A 23 -13.80 -0.33 6.36
N ARG A 24 -14.89 -0.50 5.62
CA ARG A 24 -15.73 -1.71 5.68
C ARG A 24 -15.23 -2.75 4.68
N TYR A 25 -14.67 -3.86 5.19
CA TYR A 25 -14.41 -5.05 4.38
C TYR A 25 -15.70 -5.63 3.80
N ARG A 26 -15.56 -6.29 2.65
CA ARG A 26 -16.68 -6.73 1.82
C ARG A 26 -16.58 -8.21 1.49
N TYR A 27 -17.72 -8.88 1.47
CA TYR A 27 -17.82 -10.25 1.00
C TYR A 27 -17.93 -10.29 -0.52
N ARG A 28 -17.41 -11.37 -1.13
CA ARG A 28 -17.53 -11.61 -2.57
C ARG A 28 -18.98 -11.71 -3.05
N SER A 29 -19.91 -12.06 -2.16
CA SER A 29 -21.33 -12.17 -2.45
C SER A 29 -22.07 -10.82 -2.49
N GLU A 30 -21.47 -9.72 -2.00
CA GLU A 30 -22.10 -8.39 -2.06
C GLU A 30 -22.19 -7.90 -3.52
N LYS A 31 -23.31 -7.27 -3.88
CA LYS A 31 -23.54 -6.71 -5.23
C LYS A 31 -23.14 -5.24 -5.29
N GLY A 32 -22.52 -4.83 -6.39
CA GLY A 32 -22.20 -3.43 -6.71
C GLY A 32 -20.75 -3.02 -6.46
N SER A 33 -20.39 -1.80 -6.84
CA SER A 33 -19.08 -1.21 -6.55
C SER A 33 -19.11 -0.55 -5.17
N HIS A 34 -18.09 -0.80 -4.34
CA HIS A 34 -18.08 -0.37 -2.93
C HIS A 34 -17.03 0.71 -2.61
N GLY A 35 -16.40 1.27 -3.64
CA GLY A 35 -15.29 2.22 -3.50
C GLY A 35 -13.98 1.54 -3.10
N GLY A 36 -12.87 2.28 -3.24
CA GLY A 36 -11.53 1.82 -2.87
C GLY A 36 -11.11 2.29 -1.48
N LEU A 37 -10.01 1.73 -0.98
CA LEU A 37 -9.35 2.20 0.24
C LEU A 37 -8.84 3.63 0.06
N THR A 38 -9.33 4.54 0.88
CA THR A 38 -8.90 5.95 0.88
C THR A 38 -7.72 6.18 1.80
N GLY A 39 -7.08 7.34 1.66
CA GLY A 39 -6.03 7.81 2.55
C GLY A 39 -6.57 8.28 3.90
N GLU A 40 -5.68 8.34 4.88
CA GLU A 40 -5.93 8.83 6.24
C GLU A 40 -6.39 10.29 6.27
N ASN A 41 -5.83 11.13 5.38
CA ASN A 41 -6.18 12.55 5.27
C ASN A 41 -7.32 12.81 4.28
N SER A 42 -8.02 11.76 3.83
CA SER A 42 -9.14 11.90 2.90
C SER A 42 -10.33 12.55 3.60
N SER A 43 -10.92 13.56 2.98
CA SER A 43 -12.14 14.23 3.46
C SER A 43 -13.34 13.97 2.54
N GLN A 44 -14.48 14.58 2.83
CA GLN A 44 -15.65 14.54 1.96
C GLN A 44 -15.39 15.28 0.64
N ASN A 45 -14.72 16.43 0.71
CA ASN A 45 -14.49 17.32 -0.43
C ASN A 45 -13.19 17.03 -1.19
N LYS A 46 -12.25 16.33 -0.55
CA LYS A 46 -10.95 15.98 -1.15
C LYS A 46 -10.59 14.54 -0.82
N LYS A 47 -10.77 13.66 -1.80
CA LYS A 47 -10.36 12.25 -1.69
C LYS A 47 -8.85 12.12 -1.87
N THR A 48 -8.20 11.46 -0.92
CA THR A 48 -6.80 11.01 -1.01
C THR A 48 -6.77 9.48 -0.98
N TYR A 49 -5.64 8.90 -1.35
CA TYR A 49 -5.45 7.45 -1.44
C TYR A 49 -4.09 7.05 -0.86
N PRO A 50 -3.93 5.81 -0.39
CA PRO A 50 -2.64 5.31 0.06
C PRO A 50 -1.59 5.55 -1.03
N THR A 51 -0.54 6.28 -0.68
CA THR A 51 0.47 6.73 -1.66
C THR A 51 1.85 6.42 -1.11
N VAL A 52 2.70 5.84 -1.96
CA VAL A 52 4.09 5.55 -1.66
C VAL A 52 5.01 6.23 -2.66
N LYS A 53 6.26 6.44 -2.27
CA LYS A 53 7.31 6.99 -3.12
C LYS A 53 8.58 6.16 -2.93
N LEU A 54 9.15 5.71 -4.04
CA LEU A 54 10.48 5.11 -4.05
C LEU A 54 11.51 6.24 -4.10
N GLU A 55 12.29 6.39 -3.03
CA GLU A 55 13.34 7.40 -2.89
C GLU A 55 14.72 6.74 -3.11
N ASN A 56 15.68 7.54 -3.58
CA ASN A 56 17.09 7.13 -3.77
C ASN A 56 17.27 5.92 -4.72
N TYR A 57 16.36 5.75 -5.68
CA TYR A 57 16.49 4.78 -6.76
C TYR A 57 16.99 5.47 -8.03
N HIS A 58 18.24 5.19 -8.40
CA HIS A 58 18.93 5.85 -9.52
C HIS A 58 19.07 4.96 -10.77
N SER A 59 18.63 3.70 -10.69
CA SER A 59 18.68 2.76 -11.81
C SER A 59 17.53 3.04 -12.79
N THR A 60 17.76 2.75 -14.06
CA THR A 60 16.72 2.77 -15.12
C THR A 60 15.96 1.44 -15.21
N ALA A 61 16.38 0.42 -14.47
CA ALA A 61 15.70 -0.87 -14.47
C ALA A 61 14.25 -0.73 -13.96
N GLN A 62 13.36 -1.51 -14.55
CA GLN A 62 11.95 -1.53 -14.19
C GLN A 62 11.75 -1.98 -12.74
N VAL A 63 10.87 -1.29 -12.02
CA VAL A 63 10.49 -1.62 -10.64
C VAL A 63 9.00 -1.89 -10.57
N TYR A 64 8.64 -2.90 -9.79
CA TYR A 64 7.26 -3.20 -9.44
C TYR A 64 7.03 -2.90 -7.96
N ILE A 65 5.97 -2.16 -7.66
CA ILE A 65 5.49 -1.97 -6.30
C ILE A 65 4.38 -3.00 -6.09
N ARG A 66 4.45 -3.72 -4.97
CA ARG A 66 3.47 -4.74 -4.59
C ARG A 66 2.83 -4.39 -3.25
N ALA A 67 1.50 -4.42 -3.18
CA ALA A 67 0.69 -4.27 -1.98
C ALA A 67 -0.03 -5.58 -1.64
N SER A 68 -0.07 -5.93 -0.35
CA SER A 68 -0.75 -7.14 0.14
C SER A 68 -1.16 -6.94 1.60
N LEU A 69 -2.18 -7.68 2.06
CA LEU A 69 -2.66 -7.59 3.44
C LEU A 69 -1.90 -8.55 4.36
N TYR A 70 -1.53 -8.04 5.54
CA TYR A 70 -0.87 -8.81 6.60
C TYR A 70 -1.59 -8.60 7.94
N THR A 71 -1.37 -9.52 8.88
CA THR A 71 -1.83 -9.43 10.27
C THR A 71 -1.07 -8.34 11.03
N ASN A 72 -1.73 -7.77 12.05
CA ASN A 72 -1.17 -6.73 12.92
C ASN A 72 -0.47 -7.30 14.17
N GLU A 73 0.19 -8.45 14.04
CA GLU A 73 0.95 -9.09 15.13
C GLU A 73 2.44 -8.75 15.03
N GLU A 74 3.22 -9.01 16.08
CA GLU A 74 4.67 -8.70 16.12
C GLU A 74 5.45 -9.32 14.95
N ARG A 75 5.03 -10.51 14.50
CA ARG A 75 5.52 -11.18 13.30
C ARG A 75 4.41 -11.25 12.27
N PRO A 76 4.26 -10.24 11.39
CA PRO A 76 3.17 -10.19 10.43
C PRO A 76 3.13 -11.43 9.53
N LYS A 77 1.94 -12.00 9.38
CA LYS A 77 1.63 -13.11 8.48
C LYS A 77 0.66 -12.65 7.42
N SER A 78 0.62 -13.34 6.28
CA SER A 78 -0.37 -13.05 5.24
C SER A 78 -1.79 -13.12 5.83
N HIS A 79 -2.60 -12.11 5.53
CA HIS A 79 -3.98 -12.07 6.01
C HIS A 79 -4.86 -12.97 5.15
N VAL A 80 -5.91 -13.56 5.74
CA VAL A 80 -6.93 -14.33 5.00
C VAL A 80 -7.80 -13.49 4.06
N HIS A 81 -7.74 -12.16 4.20
CA HIS A 81 -8.47 -11.23 3.35
C HIS A 81 -7.56 -10.83 2.19
N LYS A 82 -8.15 -10.57 1.03
CA LYS A 82 -7.43 -10.28 -0.20
C LYS A 82 -7.75 -8.86 -0.67
N LEU A 83 -6.74 -8.14 -1.15
CA LEU A 83 -6.99 -6.92 -1.91
C LEU A 83 -7.65 -7.30 -3.23
N MET A 84 -8.65 -6.52 -3.63
CA MET A 84 -9.38 -6.72 -4.88
C MET A 84 -9.37 -5.41 -5.65
N GLY A 85 -9.14 -5.49 -6.96
CA GLY A 85 -9.06 -4.31 -7.81
C GLY A 85 -8.52 -4.64 -9.19
N ARG A 86 -8.41 -3.63 -10.04
CA ARG A 86 -8.00 -3.77 -11.44
C ARG A 86 -6.61 -4.39 -11.63
N HIS A 87 -5.70 -4.14 -10.69
CA HIS A 87 -4.29 -4.54 -10.77
C HIS A 87 -3.91 -5.57 -9.70
N CYS A 88 -4.89 -6.31 -9.19
CA CYS A 88 -4.68 -7.33 -8.17
C CYS A 88 -4.91 -8.72 -8.76
N ASN A 89 -4.11 -9.70 -8.35
CA ASN A 89 -4.33 -11.11 -8.71
C ASN A 89 -5.31 -11.80 -7.75
N GLU A 90 -5.64 -13.07 -8.02
CA GLU A 90 -6.58 -13.86 -7.19
C GLU A 90 -6.07 -14.17 -5.77
N GLU A 91 -4.78 -13.97 -5.51
CA GLU A 91 -4.17 -14.13 -4.19
C GLU A 91 -4.24 -12.86 -3.35
N GLY A 92 -4.65 -11.74 -3.94
CA GLY A 92 -4.72 -10.44 -3.27
C GLY A 92 -3.42 -9.65 -3.31
N HIS A 93 -2.50 -9.99 -4.22
CA HIS A 93 -1.33 -9.20 -4.55
C HIS A 93 -1.71 -8.17 -5.62
N CYS A 94 -1.73 -6.91 -5.23
CA CYS A 94 -1.59 -5.77 -6.13
C CYS A 94 -0.17 -5.21 -5.95
#